data_AF-A0A962V6Y9-F1
#
_entry.id   AF-A0A962V6Y9-F1
#
_cell.length_a   1.000
_cell.length_b   1.000
_cell.length_c   1.000
_cell.angle_alpha   90.00
_cell.angle_beta   90.00
_cell.angle_gamma   90.00
#
_symmetry.space_group_name_H-M   'P 1'
#
loop_
_entity.id
_entity.type
_entity.pdbx_description
1 polymer ?
#
loop_
_entity_poly.entity_id
_entity_poly.type
_entity_poly.pdbx_seq_one_letter_code
_entity_poly.pdbx_strand_id
1 'polypeptide(L)' 'LGETINRVLRPQGRGLIHTIGRNRPMPMNAWIERHIFPGAYPPSLGEMTAIFEPFRFSILDVENLRLHYA' A
#
# COMPACT_ATOMS: atom_id res chain seq x y z
N LEU A 1 3.63 -7.96 -4.46
CA LEU A 1 4.41 -6.81 -3.96
C LEU A 1 5.50 -7.22 -2.97
N GLY A 2 5.18 -7.87 -1.84
CA GLY A 2 6.18 -8.28 -0.84
C GLY A 2 7.33 -9.11 -1.43
N GLU A 3 7.02 -10.11 -2.26
CA GLU A 3 8.02 -10.93 -2.96
C GLU A 3 8.93 -10.09 -3.85
N THR A 4 8.35 -9.15 -4.59
CA THR A 4 9.08 -8.25 -5.48
C THR A 4 10.07 -7.40 -4.68
N ILE A 5 9.64 -6.82 -3.56
CA ILE A 5 10.50 -6.02 -2.68
C ILE A 5 11.64 -6.89 -2.13
N ASN A 6 11.34 -8.11 -1.67
CA ASN A 6 12.34 -9.05 -1.14
C ASN A 6 13.38 -9.45 -2.18
N ARG A 7 12.98 -9.57 -3.45
CA ARG A 7 13.89 -9.90 -4.55
C ARG A 7 14.82 -8.76 -4.94
N VAL A 8 14.41 -7.49 -4.77
CA VAL A 8 15.16 -6.33 -5.28
C VAL A 8 15.91 -5.55 -4.21
N LEU A 9 15.51 -5.64 -2.93
CA LEU A 9 16.25 -5.00 -1.84
C LEU A 9 17.54 -5.78 -1.54
N ARG A 10 18.63 -5.03 -1.39
CA ARG A 10 19.90 -5.57 -0.86
C ARG A 10 19.73 -5.91 0.64
N PRO A 11 20.62 -6.75 1.21
CA PRO A 11 20.70 -6.91 2.65
C PRO A 11 20.79 -5.55 3.34
N GLN A 12 19.99 -5.33 4.40
CA GLN A 12 19.89 -4.05 5.13
C GLN A 12 19.32 -2.88 4.31
N GLY A 13 18.82 -3.14 3.10
CA GLY A 13 18.13 -2.15 2.28
C GLY A 13 16.84 -1.67 2.92
N ARG A 14 16.44 -0.44 2.59
CA ARG A 14 15.19 0.18 3.03
C ARG A 14 14.33 0.48 1.82
N GLY A 15 13.02 0.31 1.97
CA GLY A 15 12.02 0.70 0.99
C GLY A 15 11.09 1.75 1.55
N LEU A 16 10.61 2.65 0.70
CA LEU A 16 9.51 3.56 1.00
C LEU A 16 8.38 3.23 0.05
N ILE A 17 7.21 2.91 0.61
CA ILE A 17 6.00 2.64 -0.17
C ILE A 17 5.04 3.81 0.05
N HIS A 18 4.78 4.56 -1.02
CA HIS A 18 3.83 5.65 -1.03
C HIS A 18 2.61 5.27 -1.87
N THR A 19 1.42 5.31 -1.27
CA THR A 19 0.16 4.93 -1.93
C THR A 19 -1.01 5.74 -1.40
N ILE A 20 -2.01 5.94 -2.25
CA ILE A 20 -3.37 6.25 -1.80
C ILE A 20 -3.88 5.01 -1.04
N GLY A 21 -4.46 5.22 0.13
CA GLY A 21 -4.94 4.15 0.99
C GLY A 21 -6.28 4.47 1.63
N ARG A 22 -6.80 3.51 2.39
CA ARG A 22 -8.07 3.62 3.12
C ARG A 22 -7.90 3.20 4.58
N ASN A 23 -8.79 3.66 5.45
CA ASN A 23 -8.73 3.30 6.87
C ASN A 23 -9.14 1.85 7.13
N ARG A 24 -9.93 1.24 6.23
CA ARG A 24 -10.39 -0.14 6.30
C ARG A 24 -10.63 -0.69 4.88
N PRO A 25 -10.61 -2.02 4.68
CA PRO A 25 -10.99 -2.63 3.41
C PRO A 25 -12.42 -2.20 3.02
N MET A 26 -12.61 -1.75 1.79
CA MET A 26 -13.94 -1.43 1.26
C MET A 26 -13.92 -1.32 -0.28
N PRO A 27 -15.06 -1.60 -0.94
CA PRO A 27 -15.18 -1.45 -2.40
C PRO A 27 -14.87 -0.03 -2.88
N MET A 28 -14.28 0.08 -4.06
CA MET A 28 -14.04 1.37 -4.70
C MET A 28 -15.36 2.05 -5.07
N ASN A 29 -15.35 3.37 -5.24
CA ASN A 29 -16.52 4.06 -5.80
C ASN A 29 -16.77 3.54 -7.21
N ALA A 30 -17.98 3.03 -7.47
CA ALA A 30 -18.30 2.37 -8.74
C ALA A 30 -18.12 3.28 -9.96
N TRP A 31 -18.33 4.59 -9.84
CA TRP A 31 -18.11 5.51 -10.96
C TRP A 31 -16.61 5.69 -11.24
N ILE A 32 -15.80 5.90 -10.19
CA ILE A 32 -14.34 6.04 -10.33
C ILE A 32 -13.74 4.75 -10.88
N GLU A 33 -14.18 3.59 -10.39
CA GLU A 33 -13.71 2.28 -10.88
C GLU A 33 -14.08 2.08 -12.36
N ARG A 34 -15.31 2.41 -12.76
CA ARG A 34 -15.74 2.21 -14.15
C ARG A 34 -15.10 3.16 -15.14
N HIS A 35 -14.81 4.40 -14.74
CA HIS A 35 -14.50 5.48 -15.69
C HIS A 35 -13.12 6.11 -15.53
N ILE A 36 -12.50 6.04 -14.35
CA ILE A 36 -11.22 6.73 -14.08
C ILE A 36 -10.10 5.72 -13.88
N PHE A 37 -10.27 4.76 -12.97
CA PHE A 37 -9.25 3.75 -12.65
C PHE A 37 -9.85 2.33 -12.62
N PRO A 38 -10.08 1.70 -13.79
CA PRO A 38 -10.55 0.32 -13.88
C PRO A 38 -9.63 -0.67 -13.16
N GLY A 39 -10.22 -1.44 -12.24
CA GLY A 39 -9.50 -2.46 -11.46
C GLY A 39 -8.62 -1.93 -10.34
N ALA A 40 -8.65 -0.62 -10.06
CA ALA A 40 -7.90 -0.07 -8.95
C ALA A 40 -8.51 -0.48 -7.60
N TYR A 41 -7.63 -0.71 -6.63
CA TYR A 41 -8.02 -1.01 -5.25
C TYR A 41 -7.03 -0.32 -4.28
N PRO A 42 -7.42 0.81 -3.67
CA PRO A 42 -6.62 1.42 -2.61
C PRO A 42 -6.66 0.54 -1.35
N PRO A 43 -5.52 -0.01 -0.91
CA PRO A 43 -5.49 -0.93 0.22
C PRO A 43 -5.65 -0.19 1.55
N SER A 44 -6.10 -0.93 2.56
CA SER A 44 -5.97 -0.53 3.95
C SER A 44 -4.56 -0.80 4.49
N LEU A 45 -4.20 -0.14 5.59
CA LEU A 45 -2.90 -0.39 6.23
C LEU A 45 -2.75 -1.86 6.66
N GLY A 46 -3.83 -2.51 7.12
CA GLY A 46 -3.80 -3.93 7.49
C GLY A 46 -3.58 -4.88 6.31
N GLU A 47 -4.12 -4.57 5.13
CA GLU A 47 -3.82 -5.34 3.92
C GLU A 47 -2.36 -5.14 3.47
N MET A 48 -1.84 -3.92 3.63
CA MET A 48 -0.42 -3.64 3.38
C MET A 48 0.50 -4.42 4.32
N THR A 49 0.18 -4.49 5.61
CA THR A 49 0.99 -5.27 6.56
C THR A 49 1.01 -6.76 6.21
N ALA A 50 -0.14 -7.31 5.77
CA ALA A 50 -0.23 -8.70 5.32
C ALA A 50 0.63 -9.02 4.09
N ILE A 51 0.92 -8.03 3.23
CA ILE A 51 1.83 -8.19 2.09
C ILE A 51 3.29 -8.29 2.55
N PHE A 52 3.66 -7.60 3.63
CA PHE A 52 5.05 -7.47 4.09
C PHE A 52 5.46 -8.54 5.10
N GLU A 53 4.53 -8.98 5.94
CA GLU A 53 4.75 -9.94 7.02
C GLU A 53 5.41 -11.27 6.57
N PRO A 54 5.01 -11.92 5.46
CA PRO A 54 5.63 -13.17 5.01
C PRO A 54 7.12 -13.07 4.67
N PHE A 55 7.60 -11.86 4.37
CA PHE A 55 8.99 -11.57 4.01
C PHE A 55 9.78 -10.97 5.18
N ARG A 56 9.19 -10.94 6.38
CA ARG A 56 9.80 -10.44 7.62
C ARG A 56 10.28 -8.98 7.52
N PHE A 57 9.62 -8.15 6.72
CA PHE A 57 9.93 -6.72 6.70
C PHE A 57 9.43 -6.05 7.97
N SER A 58 10.28 -5.21 8.56
CA SER A 58 9.90 -4.34 9.67
C SER A 58 9.35 -3.02 9.14
N ILE A 59 8.17 -2.63 9.61
CA ILE A 59 7.63 -1.28 9.38
C ILE A 59 8.32 -0.35 10.36
N LEU A 60 9.08 0.61 9.84
CA LEU A 60 9.84 1.56 10.65
C LEU A 60 9.07 2.86 10.91
N ASP A 61 8.19 3.24 9.98
CA ASP A 61 7.41 4.48 10.04
C ASP A 61 6.13 4.36 9.22
N VAL A 62 5.10 5.11 9.63
CA VAL A 62 3.84 5.28 8.92
C VAL A 62 3.39 6.73 9.03
N GLU A 63 3.35 7.42 7.89
CA GLU A 63 2.90 8.82 7.82
C GLU A 63 1.64 8.95 6.95
N ASN A 64 0.61 9.63 7.48
CA ASN A 64 -0.63 9.89 6.75
C ASN A 64 -0.68 11.34 6.24
N LEU A 65 -0.48 11.50 4.94
CA LEU A 65 -0.46 12.80 4.26
C LEU A 65 -1.86 13.25 3.75
N ARG A 66 -2.97 12.70 4.25
CA ARG A 66 -4.34 12.97 3.75
C ARG A 66 -4.65 14.46 3.57
N LEU A 67 -4.20 15.32 4.50
CA LEU A 67 -4.47 16.77 4.44
C LEU A 67 -3.71 17.48 3.32
N HIS A 68 -2.64 16.90 2.80
CA HIS A 68 -1.87 17.43 1.67
C HIS A 68 -2.51 17.07 0.32
N TYR A 69 -3.44 16.12 0.30
CA TYR A 69 -4.18 15.69 -0.90
C TYR A 69 -5.52 16.46 -1.06
N ALA A 70 -5.84 17.36 -0.13
CA ALA A 70 -7.12 18.08 -0.07
C ALA A 70 -7.19 19.28 -1.03
#